data_AF-A0A498G6N6-F1
#
_entry.id   AF-A0A498G6N6-F1
#
_cell.length_a   1.000
_cell.length_b   1.000
_cell.length_c   1.000
_cell.angle_alpha   90.00
_cell.angle_beta   90.00
_cell.angle_gamma   90.00
#
_symmetry.space_group_name_H-M   'P 1'
#
loop_
_entity.id
_entity.type
_entity.pdbx_description
1 polymer ?
#
loop_
_entity_poly.entity_id
_entity_poly.type
_entity_poly.pdbx_seq_one_letter_code
_entity_poly.pdbx_strand_id
1 'polypeptide(L)'
;MEYRLPRLVTVGIVGATFLASVLAYSSLPATMATHWDLSGQVDGTMPKLYGAFVVPILLLGVGGLLYVIPRIDPRRENIEAFRGLYEWFIAGFLLFLAYVHGLVLVWNLGIHVPVGRALAPALAGLFIGIGYLLEYAEPNWLIGIRTPWTLSDDEVWRRTHERGALAFKLAGVLVLGGVVFPSLSLLFILIPILGAAVYTVGYSFVLYRRRHESY
;
A
#
# COMPACT_ATOMS: atom_id res chain seq x y z
N MET A 1 -18.10 -10.85 16.00
CA MET A 1 -18.52 -9.46 15.64
C MET A 1 -17.38 -8.44 15.86
N GLU A 2 -16.12 -8.85 16.03
CA GLU A 2 -15.08 -7.99 16.64
C GLU A 2 -14.50 -6.88 15.75
N TYR A 3 -14.71 -6.89 14.44
CA TYR A 3 -14.04 -5.93 13.52
C TYR A 3 -15.03 -5.10 12.67
N ARG A 4 -16.18 -4.75 13.25
CA ARG A 4 -17.22 -3.99 12.52
C ARG A 4 -16.74 -2.59 12.09
N LEU A 5 -15.98 -1.91 12.94
CA LEU A 5 -15.55 -0.54 12.70
C LEU A 5 -14.64 -0.40 11.45
N PRO A 6 -13.50 -1.12 11.32
CA PRO A 6 -12.66 -0.99 10.13
C PRO A 6 -13.41 -1.32 8.84
N ARG A 7 -14.35 -2.29 8.86
CA ARG A 7 -15.20 -2.60 7.70
C ARG A 7 -16.15 -1.47 7.32
N LEU A 8 -16.79 -0.84 8.31
CA LEU A 8 -17.65 0.34 8.06
C LEU A 8 -16.82 1.50 7.50
N VAL A 9 -15.62 1.72 8.03
CA VAL A 9 -14.68 2.71 7.51
C VAL A 9 -14.32 2.40 6.06
N THR A 10 -13.97 1.15 5.75
CA THR A 10 -13.66 0.72 4.37
C THR A 10 -14.84 0.94 3.42
N VAL A 11 -16.06 0.53 3.79
CA VAL A 11 -17.26 0.77 2.97
C VAL A 11 -17.49 2.28 2.79
N GLY A 12 -17.31 3.07 3.84
CA GLY A 12 -17.40 4.52 3.80
C GLY A 12 -16.38 5.13 2.82
N ILE A 13 -15.13 4.70 2.85
CA ILE A 13 -14.07 5.15 1.93
C ILE A 13 -14.44 4.83 0.49
N VAL A 14 -14.86 3.60 0.19
CA VAL A 14 -15.27 3.19 -1.16
C VAL A 14 -16.44 4.06 -1.63
N GLY A 15 -17.50 4.16 -0.82
CA GLY A 15 -18.68 4.97 -1.15
C GLY A 15 -18.35 6.45 -1.36
N ALA A 16 -17.52 7.04 -0.50
CA ALA A 16 -17.06 8.42 -0.62
C ALA A 16 -16.24 8.65 -1.90
N THR A 17 -15.42 7.67 -2.29
CA THR A 17 -14.59 7.76 -3.51
C THR A 17 -15.46 7.74 -4.76
N PHE A 18 -16.48 6.87 -4.82
CA PHE A 18 -17.47 6.88 -5.89
C PHE A 18 -18.28 8.18 -5.92
N LEU A 19 -18.73 8.64 -4.75
CA LEU A 19 -19.50 9.87 -4.62
C LEU A 19 -18.69 11.08 -5.11
N ALA A 20 -17.40 11.17 -4.75
CA ALA A 20 -16.51 12.22 -5.23
C ALA A 20 -16.43 12.25 -6.77
N SER A 21 -16.30 11.08 -7.41
CA SER A 21 -16.32 11.00 -8.89
C SER A 21 -17.64 11.49 -9.47
N VAL A 22 -18.77 11.06 -8.91
CA VAL A 22 -20.11 11.45 -9.40
C VAL A 22 -20.31 12.96 -9.26
N LEU A 23 -19.96 13.54 -8.11
CA LEU A 23 -20.13 14.97 -7.85
C LEU A 23 -19.20 15.83 -8.72
N ALA A 24 -17.97 15.38 -8.98
CA ALA A 24 -17.03 16.08 -9.84
C ALA A 24 -17.34 15.89 -11.34
N TYR A 25 -18.10 14.86 -11.71
CA TYR A 25 -18.17 14.37 -13.09
C TYR A 25 -18.55 15.45 -14.10
N SER A 26 -19.54 16.29 -13.82
CA SER A 26 -19.97 17.35 -14.76
C SER A 26 -18.86 18.33 -15.11
N SER A 27 -17.94 18.57 -14.17
CA SER A 27 -16.88 19.58 -14.28
C SER A 27 -15.56 19.03 -14.83
N LEU A 28 -15.42 17.70 -14.96
CA LEU A 28 -14.20 17.07 -15.47
C LEU A 28 -14.08 17.21 -17.01
N PRO A 29 -12.86 17.37 -17.55
CA PRO A 29 -12.61 17.44 -18.98
C PRO A 29 -12.88 16.10 -19.68
N ALA A 30 -13.07 16.14 -21.02
CA ALA A 30 -13.30 14.95 -21.84
C ALA A 30 -12.11 13.95 -21.81
N THR A 31 -10.90 14.49 -21.67
CA THR A 31 -9.65 13.73 -21.52
C THR A 31 -9.03 14.11 -20.19
N MET A 32 -8.79 13.12 -19.33
CA MET A 32 -8.26 13.31 -18.00
C MET A 32 -6.80 12.89 -17.92
N ALA A 33 -5.97 13.68 -17.24
CA ALA A 33 -4.63 13.27 -16.83
C ALA A 33 -4.74 12.17 -15.75
N THR A 34 -4.02 11.07 -15.93
CA THR A 34 -4.06 9.92 -15.02
C THR A 34 -2.68 9.38 -14.66
N HIS A 35 -1.63 9.89 -15.32
CA HIS A 35 -0.24 9.55 -15.02
C HIS A 35 0.64 10.79 -15.21
N TRP A 36 1.71 10.84 -14.43
CA TRP A 36 2.70 11.91 -14.46
C TRP A 36 4.11 11.31 -14.47
N ASP A 37 4.99 11.91 -15.26
CA ASP A 37 6.38 11.54 -15.34
C ASP A 37 7.18 12.02 -14.10
N LEU A 38 8.49 11.74 -14.11
CA LEU A 38 9.40 12.12 -13.01
C LEU A 38 9.56 13.63 -12.85
N SER A 39 9.23 14.41 -13.87
CA SER A 39 9.25 15.87 -13.87
C SER A 39 7.90 16.47 -13.48
N GLY A 40 6.91 15.62 -13.16
CA GLY A 40 5.55 16.02 -12.84
C GLY A 40 4.73 16.47 -14.06
N GLN A 41 5.19 16.17 -15.28
CA GLN A 41 4.46 16.43 -16.51
C GLN A 41 3.49 15.29 -16.80
N VAL A 42 2.35 15.61 -17.42
CA VAL A 42 1.38 14.58 -17.82
C VAL A 42 1.93 13.82 -19.02
N ASP A 43 2.13 12.52 -18.86
CA ASP A 43 2.59 11.58 -19.89
C ASP A 43 1.59 10.43 -20.14
N GLY A 44 0.50 10.37 -19.37
CA GLY A 44 -0.59 9.42 -19.57
C GLY A 44 -1.97 10.02 -19.26
N THR A 45 -2.93 9.70 -20.13
CA THR A 45 -4.30 10.21 -20.05
C THR A 45 -5.33 9.11 -20.31
N MET A 46 -6.58 9.35 -19.92
CA MET A 46 -7.71 8.48 -20.19
C MET A 46 -8.95 9.27 -20.59
N PRO A 47 -9.91 8.67 -21.34
CA PRO A 47 -11.23 9.25 -21.52
C PRO A 47 -11.92 9.46 -20.17
N LYS A 48 -12.70 10.55 -20.04
CA LYS A 48 -13.37 11.01 -18.82
C LYS A 48 -14.03 9.91 -17.99
N LEU A 49 -14.77 9.01 -18.62
CA LEU A 49 -15.44 7.90 -17.93
C LEU A 49 -14.44 7.02 -17.17
N TYR A 50 -13.35 6.62 -17.82
CA TYR A 50 -12.33 5.77 -17.23
C TYR A 50 -11.51 6.55 -16.20
N GLY A 51 -11.09 7.77 -16.52
CA GLY A 51 -10.34 8.61 -15.58
C GLY A 51 -11.09 8.90 -14.28
N ALA A 52 -12.42 9.05 -14.34
CA ALA A 52 -13.24 9.31 -13.17
C ALA A 52 -13.56 8.05 -12.34
N PHE A 53 -13.64 6.86 -12.95
CA PHE A 53 -14.18 5.66 -12.27
C PHE A 53 -13.22 4.49 -12.12
N VAL A 54 -12.06 4.46 -12.79
CA VAL A 54 -11.13 3.33 -12.69
C VAL A 54 -10.62 3.11 -11.27
N VAL A 55 -10.26 4.17 -10.55
CA VAL A 55 -9.78 4.06 -9.17
C VAL A 55 -10.91 3.65 -8.22
N PRO A 56 -12.11 4.26 -8.21
CA PRO A 56 -13.24 3.76 -7.42
C PRO A 56 -13.55 2.28 -7.64
N ILE A 57 -13.54 1.81 -8.90
CA ILE A 57 -13.75 0.40 -9.24
C ILE A 57 -12.61 -0.47 -8.70
N LEU A 58 -11.36 0.00 -8.81
CA LEU A 58 -10.19 -0.68 -8.26
C LEU A 58 -10.29 -0.81 -6.74
N LEU A 59 -10.73 0.23 -6.02
CA LEU A 59 -10.95 0.17 -4.57
C LEU A 59 -11.97 -0.91 -4.21
N LEU A 60 -13.08 -1.01 -4.95
CA LEU A 60 -14.10 -2.03 -4.73
C LEU A 60 -13.52 -3.45 -4.96
N GLY A 61 -12.86 -3.65 -6.10
CA GLY A 61 -12.30 -4.95 -6.48
C GLY A 61 -11.17 -5.41 -5.54
N VAL A 62 -10.19 -4.53 -5.29
CA VAL A 62 -9.05 -4.84 -4.42
C VAL A 62 -9.48 -4.93 -2.96
N GLY A 63 -10.36 -4.04 -2.49
CA GLY A 63 -10.93 -4.13 -1.15
C GLY A 63 -11.65 -5.46 -0.92
N GLY A 64 -12.51 -5.87 -1.86
CA GLY A 64 -13.18 -7.17 -1.83
C GLY A 64 -12.18 -8.33 -1.81
N LEU A 65 -11.18 -8.32 -2.69
CA LEU A 65 -10.13 -9.33 -2.75
C LEU A 65 -9.37 -9.45 -1.41
N LEU A 66 -8.94 -8.33 -0.82
CA LEU A 66 -8.22 -8.34 0.46
C LEU A 66 -9.08 -8.90 1.60
N TYR A 67 -10.40 -8.65 1.62
CA TYR A 67 -11.27 -9.30 2.59
C TYR A 67 -11.42 -10.81 2.34
N VAL A 68 -11.30 -11.28 1.10
CA VAL A 68 -11.38 -12.71 0.75
C VAL A 68 -10.09 -13.45 1.11
N ILE A 69 -8.92 -12.83 0.98
CA ILE A 69 -7.60 -13.45 1.18
C ILE A 69 -7.52 -14.33 2.45
N PRO A 70 -7.91 -13.86 3.65
CA PRO A 70 -7.76 -14.70 4.85
C PRO A 70 -8.67 -15.92 4.91
N ARG A 71 -9.74 -15.94 4.11
CA ARG A 71 -10.67 -17.08 4.05
C ARG A 71 -10.15 -18.23 3.20
N ILE A 72 -9.23 -17.94 2.27
CA ILE A 72 -8.67 -18.91 1.32
C ILE A 72 -7.25 -19.36 1.71
N ASP A 73 -6.62 -18.73 2.70
CA ASP A 73 -5.29 -19.13 3.19
C ASP A 73 -5.37 -20.50 3.88
N PRO A 74 -4.49 -21.47 3.55
CA PRO A 74 -4.42 -22.75 4.25
C PRO A 74 -4.14 -22.63 5.76
N ARG A 75 -3.44 -21.57 6.18
CA ARG A 75 -3.12 -21.22 7.58
C ARG A 75 -4.02 -20.07 8.09
N ARG A 76 -5.30 -20.07 7.73
CA ARG A 76 -6.27 -19.02 8.14
C ARG A 76 -6.30 -18.71 9.64
N GLU A 77 -6.08 -19.71 10.51
CA GLU A 77 -6.08 -19.53 11.97
C GLU A 77 -4.98 -18.56 12.43
N ASN A 78 -3.82 -18.58 11.77
CA ASN A 78 -2.73 -17.64 12.02
C ASN A 78 -3.10 -16.22 11.59
N ILE A 79 -3.90 -16.07 10.53
CA ILE A 79 -4.39 -14.76 10.10
C ILE A 79 -5.47 -14.23 11.05
N GLU A 80 -6.29 -15.10 11.63
CA GLU A 80 -7.28 -14.70 12.63
C GLU A 80 -6.62 -14.05 13.87
N ALA A 81 -5.41 -14.48 14.24
CA ALA A 81 -4.64 -13.91 15.35
C ALA A 81 -4.36 -12.40 15.20
N PHE A 82 -4.21 -11.90 13.96
CA PHE A 82 -3.97 -10.47 13.67
C PHE A 82 -5.07 -9.85 12.79
N ARG A 83 -6.24 -10.48 12.70
CA ARG A 83 -7.36 -10.08 11.81
C ARG A 83 -7.74 -8.62 11.94
N GLY A 84 -7.83 -8.11 13.17
CA GLY A 84 -8.20 -6.72 13.44
C GLY A 84 -7.21 -5.72 12.86
N LEU A 85 -5.90 -5.97 13.04
CA LEU A 85 -4.84 -5.15 12.46
C LEU A 85 -4.87 -5.23 10.93
N TYR A 86 -5.06 -6.44 10.37
CA TYR A 86 -5.17 -6.63 8.94
C TYR A 86 -6.35 -5.85 8.33
N GLU A 87 -7.52 -5.84 8.96
CA GLU A 87 -8.67 -5.09 8.45
C GLU A 87 -8.46 -3.56 8.57
N TRP A 88 -7.76 -3.09 9.59
CA TRP A 88 -7.31 -1.68 9.64
C TRP A 88 -6.28 -1.35 8.57
N PHE A 89 -5.37 -2.28 8.26
CA PHE A 89 -4.45 -2.14 7.13
C PHE A 89 -5.21 -2.03 5.80
N ILE A 90 -6.26 -2.85 5.58
CA ILE A 90 -7.12 -2.72 4.39
C ILE A 90 -7.75 -1.32 4.34
N ALA A 91 -8.32 -0.83 5.44
CA ALA A 91 -8.91 0.50 5.49
C ALA A 91 -7.88 1.60 5.17
N GLY A 92 -6.68 1.52 5.74
CA GLY A 92 -5.58 2.45 5.46
C GLY A 92 -5.08 2.39 4.01
N PHE A 93 -4.98 1.19 3.44
CA PHE A 93 -4.59 0.98 2.05
C PHE A 93 -5.63 1.54 1.06
N LEU A 94 -6.93 1.32 1.33
CA LEU A 94 -7.98 1.92 0.50
C LEU A 94 -8.08 3.43 0.69
N LEU A 95 -7.79 3.94 1.89
CA LEU A 95 -7.68 5.38 2.12
C LEU A 95 -6.54 5.99 1.30
N PHE A 96 -5.38 5.32 1.21
CA PHE A 96 -4.28 5.71 0.34
C PHE A 96 -4.74 5.80 -1.13
N LEU A 97 -5.43 4.77 -1.65
CA LEU A 97 -5.94 4.81 -3.02
C LEU A 97 -7.01 5.90 -3.23
N ALA A 98 -7.89 6.13 -2.26
CA ALA A 98 -8.88 7.20 -2.28
C ALA A 98 -8.20 8.58 -2.29
N TYR A 99 -7.12 8.75 -1.54
CA TYR A 99 -6.32 9.97 -1.55
C TYR A 99 -5.69 10.22 -2.93
N VAL A 100 -5.09 9.20 -3.54
CA VAL A 100 -4.56 9.27 -4.92
C VAL A 100 -5.67 9.67 -5.90
N HIS A 101 -6.85 9.06 -5.78
CA HIS A 101 -8.01 9.44 -6.60
C HIS A 101 -8.41 10.90 -6.43
N GLY A 102 -8.42 11.39 -5.19
CA GLY A 102 -8.66 12.80 -4.88
C GLY A 102 -7.67 13.73 -5.60
N LEU A 103 -6.38 13.38 -5.62
CA LEU A 103 -5.37 14.14 -6.37
C LEU A 103 -5.66 14.15 -7.87
N VAL A 104 -6.06 13.00 -8.45
CA VAL A 104 -6.45 12.91 -9.86
C VAL A 104 -7.64 13.82 -10.16
N LEU A 105 -8.69 13.80 -9.33
CA LEU A 105 -9.86 14.66 -9.52
C LEU A 105 -9.49 16.14 -9.41
N VAL A 106 -8.77 16.53 -8.35
CA VAL A 106 -8.36 17.92 -8.09
C VAL A 106 -7.51 18.46 -9.24
N TRP A 107 -6.55 17.68 -9.74
CA TRP A 107 -5.74 18.07 -10.89
C TRP A 107 -6.60 18.30 -12.15
N ASN A 108 -7.51 17.38 -12.45
CA ASN A 108 -8.38 17.50 -13.62
C ASN A 108 -9.48 18.56 -13.50
N LEU A 109 -9.72 19.09 -12.30
CA LEU A 109 -10.55 20.27 -12.06
C LEU A 109 -9.76 21.59 -12.24
N GLY A 110 -8.50 21.52 -12.66
CA GLY A 110 -7.64 22.68 -12.95
C GLY A 110 -6.77 23.13 -11.78
N ILE A 111 -6.80 22.41 -10.65
CA ILE A 111 -5.95 22.69 -9.49
C ILE A 111 -4.69 21.82 -9.57
N HIS A 112 -3.65 22.34 -10.22
CA HIS A 112 -2.42 21.60 -10.49
C HIS A 112 -1.49 21.51 -9.27
N VAL A 113 -1.83 20.64 -8.32
CA VAL A 113 -1.00 20.33 -7.15
C VAL A 113 0.25 19.55 -7.55
N PRO A 114 1.45 19.81 -6.96
CA PRO A 114 2.65 19.06 -7.28
C PRO A 114 2.51 17.60 -6.83
N VAL A 115 2.04 16.72 -7.73
CA VAL A 115 1.58 15.36 -7.43
C VAL A 115 2.66 14.55 -6.71
N GLY A 116 3.91 14.59 -7.17
CA GLY A 116 5.02 13.88 -6.52
C GLY A 116 5.23 14.29 -5.05
N ARG A 117 5.16 15.60 -4.75
CA ARG A 117 5.25 16.11 -3.38
C ARG A 117 4.00 15.74 -2.55
N ALA A 118 2.81 15.77 -3.16
CA ALA A 118 1.56 15.41 -2.51
C ALA A 118 1.49 13.91 -2.17
N LEU A 119 2.07 13.05 -3.01
CA LEU A 119 2.09 11.60 -2.79
C LEU A 119 3.00 11.17 -1.63
N ALA A 120 4.08 11.90 -1.36
CA ALA A 120 5.10 11.47 -0.39
C ALA A 120 4.54 11.18 1.03
N PRO A 121 3.71 12.05 1.65
CA PRO A 121 3.10 11.74 2.95
C PRO A 121 2.19 10.51 2.93
N ALA A 122 1.43 10.31 1.86
CA ALA A 122 0.52 9.17 1.72
C ALA A 122 1.29 7.86 1.58
N LEU A 123 2.37 7.86 0.79
CA LEU A 123 3.29 6.72 0.68
C LEU A 123 4.01 6.44 2.01
N ALA A 124 4.48 7.47 2.71
CA ALA A 124 5.10 7.33 4.02
C ALA A 124 4.16 6.62 5.02
N GLY A 125 2.89 7.07 5.09
CA GLY A 125 1.87 6.45 5.90
C GLY A 125 1.60 4.99 5.51
N LEU A 126 1.54 4.70 4.21
CA LEU A 126 1.36 3.34 3.70
C LEU A 126 2.51 2.41 4.13
N PHE A 127 3.78 2.82 3.95
CA PHE A 127 4.93 1.98 4.31
C PHE A 127 5.10 1.79 5.81
N ILE A 128 4.78 2.80 6.61
CA ILE A 128 4.69 2.67 8.07
C ILE A 128 3.59 1.67 8.44
N GLY A 129 2.42 1.74 7.79
CA GLY A 129 1.32 0.80 7.95
C GLY A 129 1.70 -0.64 7.57
N ILE A 130 2.44 -0.83 6.47
CA ILE A 130 3.02 -2.13 6.08
C ILE A 130 3.94 -2.62 7.19
N GLY A 131 4.82 -1.77 7.71
CA GLY A 131 5.73 -2.14 8.79
C GLY A 131 5.00 -2.56 10.07
N TYR A 132 3.90 -1.90 10.43
CA TYR A 132 3.04 -2.35 11.54
C TYR A 132 2.38 -3.70 11.23
N LEU A 133 1.86 -3.91 10.02
CA LEU A 133 1.28 -5.20 9.64
C LEU A 133 2.30 -6.33 9.77
N LEU A 134 3.53 -6.12 9.29
CA LEU A 134 4.60 -7.12 9.33
C LEU A 134 4.97 -7.52 10.76
N GLU A 135 4.94 -6.59 11.71
CA GLU A 135 5.31 -6.83 13.11
C GLU A 135 4.45 -7.91 13.79
N TYR A 136 3.19 -8.03 13.38
CA TYR A 136 2.21 -8.98 13.95
C TYR A 136 1.81 -10.10 12.97
N ALA A 137 2.39 -10.12 11.77
CA ALA A 137 2.03 -11.11 10.77
C ALA A 137 2.58 -12.48 11.19
N GLU A 138 1.69 -13.37 11.61
CA GLU A 138 1.99 -14.77 11.89
C GLU A 138 2.24 -15.57 10.59
N PRO A 139 2.97 -16.71 10.62
CA PRO A 139 3.27 -17.51 9.43
C PRO A 139 2.04 -17.88 8.60
N ASN A 140 1.97 -17.41 7.37
CA ASN A 140 0.85 -17.65 6.46
C ASN A 140 1.30 -17.60 4.98
N TRP A 141 0.43 -17.96 4.05
CA TRP A 141 0.79 -18.09 2.63
C TRP A 141 0.53 -16.82 1.80
N LEU A 142 -0.24 -15.85 2.31
CA LEU A 142 -0.78 -14.76 1.50
C LEU A 142 -0.35 -13.35 1.93
N ILE A 143 0.04 -13.14 3.17
CA ILE A 143 0.29 -11.84 3.81
C ILE A 143 1.70 -11.82 4.42
N GLY A 144 2.49 -10.80 4.06
CA GLY A 144 3.83 -10.57 4.59
C GLY A 144 4.96 -10.90 3.61
N ILE A 145 6.18 -11.07 4.14
CA ILE A 145 7.42 -11.37 3.41
C ILE A 145 7.51 -12.88 3.20
N ARG A 146 7.14 -13.33 1.99
CA ARG A 146 6.93 -14.75 1.66
C ARG A 146 8.02 -15.28 0.73
N THR A 147 9.24 -15.38 1.23
CA THR A 147 10.32 -16.05 0.51
C THR A 147 10.23 -17.56 0.75
N PRO A 148 10.84 -18.41 -0.10
CA PRO A 148 10.89 -19.84 0.14
C PRO A 148 11.43 -20.20 1.54
N TRP A 149 12.30 -19.34 2.08
CA TRP A 149 12.94 -19.49 3.39
C TRP A 149 12.02 -19.11 4.56
N THR A 150 11.23 -18.04 4.45
CA THR A 150 10.26 -17.70 5.50
C THR A 150 9.09 -18.68 5.54
N LEU A 151 8.69 -19.24 4.40
CA LEU A 151 7.60 -20.21 4.33
C LEU A 151 7.98 -21.60 4.86
N SER A 152 9.28 -21.92 4.95
CA SER A 152 9.78 -23.23 5.39
C SER A 152 10.22 -23.29 6.85
N ASP A 153 10.48 -22.15 7.50
CA ASP A 153 10.90 -22.09 8.90
C ASP A 153 10.22 -20.91 9.62
N ASP A 154 9.37 -21.21 10.61
CA ASP A 154 8.58 -20.21 11.34
C ASP A 154 9.46 -19.24 12.16
N GLU A 155 10.66 -19.63 12.61
CA GLU A 155 11.59 -18.71 13.28
C GLU A 155 12.30 -17.79 12.27
N VAL A 156 12.58 -18.28 11.05
CA VAL A 156 13.04 -17.43 9.94
C VAL A 156 11.95 -16.43 9.56
N TRP A 157 10.68 -16.86 9.52
CA TRP A 157 9.53 -15.98 9.32
C TRP A 157 9.51 -14.86 10.37
N ARG A 158 9.46 -15.22 11.65
CA ARG A 158 9.31 -14.28 12.76
C ARG A 158 10.42 -13.22 12.77
N ARG A 159 11.69 -13.64 12.68
CA ARG A 159 12.84 -12.71 12.68
C ARG A 159 12.88 -11.84 11.44
N THR A 160 12.53 -12.39 10.26
CA THR A 160 12.49 -11.60 9.02
C THR A 160 11.41 -10.53 9.09
N HIS A 161 10.25 -10.86 9.64
CA HIS A 161 9.14 -9.93 9.81
C HIS A 161 9.45 -8.85 10.86
N GLU A 162 10.10 -9.19 11.97
CA GLU A 162 10.59 -8.21 12.96
C GLU A 162 11.55 -7.19 12.33
N ARG A 163 12.53 -7.67 11.55
CA ARG A 163 13.49 -6.79 10.83
C ARG A 163 12.83 -6.03 9.68
N GLY A 164 11.90 -6.67 8.98
CA GLY A 164 11.13 -6.07 7.90
C GLY A 164 10.23 -4.96 8.41
N ALA A 165 9.55 -5.15 9.53
CA ALA A 165 8.73 -4.14 10.17
C ALA A 165 9.51 -2.85 10.40
N LEU A 166 10.70 -2.95 10.99
CA LEU A 166 11.59 -1.80 11.19
C LEU A 166 12.05 -1.20 9.85
N ALA A 167 12.50 -2.02 8.90
CA ALA A 167 12.98 -1.55 7.61
C ALA A 167 11.90 -0.78 6.82
N PHE A 168 10.66 -1.28 6.78
CA PHE A 168 9.55 -0.62 6.10
C PHE A 168 9.07 0.66 6.83
N LYS A 169 9.06 0.68 8.17
CA LYS A 169 8.80 1.91 8.94
C LYS A 169 9.85 2.99 8.64
N LEU A 170 11.14 2.63 8.67
CA LEU A 170 12.23 3.54 8.32
C LEU A 170 12.14 4.00 6.87
N ALA A 171 11.81 3.10 5.94
CA ALA A 171 11.60 3.47 4.54
C ALA A 171 10.48 4.50 4.40
N GLY A 172 9.35 4.31 5.08
CA GLY A 172 8.26 5.29 5.12
C GLY A 172 8.69 6.66 5.66
N VAL A 173 9.52 6.70 6.72
CA VAL A 173 10.07 7.97 7.23
C VAL A 173 10.98 8.63 6.20
N LEU A 174 11.86 7.87 5.53
CA LEU A 174 12.78 8.40 4.52
C LEU A 174 12.05 8.96 3.29
N VAL A 175 10.91 8.38 2.92
CA VAL A 175 10.04 8.89 1.83
C VAL A 175 9.65 10.35 2.05
N LEU A 176 9.50 10.80 3.30
CA LEU A 176 9.17 12.20 3.61
C LEU A 176 10.25 13.19 3.17
N GLY A 177 11.49 12.73 2.93
CA GLY A 177 12.54 13.54 2.31
C GLY A 177 12.13 14.11 0.95
N GLY A 178 11.25 13.42 0.21
CA GLY A 178 10.69 13.92 -1.06
C GLY A 178 9.83 15.17 -0.93
N VAL A 179 9.33 15.48 0.28
CA VAL A 179 8.63 16.75 0.55
C VAL A 179 9.61 17.91 0.59
N VAL A 180 10.76 17.69 1.25
CA VAL A 180 11.83 18.68 1.44
C VAL A 180 12.65 18.86 0.15
N PHE A 181 12.89 17.79 -0.60
CA PHE A 181 13.68 17.78 -1.83
C PHE A 181 12.85 17.26 -3.02
N PRO A 182 11.95 18.09 -3.61
CA PRO A 182 11.01 17.64 -4.64
C PRO A 182 11.67 17.08 -5.89
N SER A 183 12.81 17.66 -6.31
CA SER A 183 13.60 17.19 -7.46
C SER A 183 14.18 15.80 -7.27
N LEU A 184 14.29 15.32 -6.02
CA LEU A 184 14.77 13.99 -5.66
C LEU A 184 13.65 13.10 -5.11
N SER A 185 12.38 13.53 -5.20
CA SER A 185 11.24 12.84 -4.60
C SER A 185 11.14 11.37 -5.01
N LEU A 186 11.38 11.06 -6.29
CA LEU A 186 11.43 9.68 -6.77
C LEU A 186 12.52 8.85 -6.07
N LEU A 187 13.72 9.41 -5.86
CA LEU A 187 14.81 8.69 -5.20
C LEU A 187 14.49 8.42 -3.73
N PHE A 188 13.91 9.41 -3.04
CA PHE A 188 13.42 9.25 -1.67
C PHE A 188 12.28 8.22 -1.56
N ILE A 189 11.55 7.97 -2.65
CA ILE A 189 10.56 6.90 -2.72
C ILE A 189 11.25 5.56 -3.02
N LEU A 190 11.89 5.43 -4.18
CA LEU A 190 12.39 4.15 -4.68
C LEU A 190 13.50 3.55 -3.83
N ILE A 191 14.50 4.34 -3.42
CA ILE A 191 15.69 3.81 -2.74
C ILE A 191 15.33 3.16 -1.40
N PRO A 192 14.57 3.82 -0.49
CA PRO A 192 14.24 3.20 0.78
C PRO A 192 13.32 1.98 0.63
N ILE A 193 12.37 2.01 -0.30
CA ILE A 193 11.43 0.89 -0.51
C ILE A 193 12.16 -0.33 -1.09
N LEU A 194 12.94 -0.14 -2.17
CA LEU A 194 13.73 -1.20 -2.77
C LEU A 194 14.80 -1.70 -1.79
N GLY A 195 15.42 -0.80 -1.04
CA GLY A 195 16.36 -1.14 0.03
C GLY A 195 15.73 -2.04 1.09
N ALA A 196 14.55 -1.70 1.60
CA ALA A 196 13.82 -2.53 2.57
C ALA A 196 13.42 -3.90 1.99
N ALA A 197 12.95 -3.93 0.73
CA ALA A 197 12.60 -5.17 0.05
C ALA A 197 13.81 -6.09 -0.17
N VAL A 198 14.91 -5.57 -0.72
CA VAL A 198 16.15 -6.33 -0.94
C VAL A 198 16.74 -6.78 0.39
N TYR A 199 16.75 -5.92 1.41
CA TYR A 199 17.23 -6.24 2.75
C TYR A 199 16.46 -7.41 3.35
N THR A 200 15.13 -7.39 3.33
CA THR A 200 14.31 -8.45 3.94
C THR A 200 14.46 -9.79 3.24
N VAL A 201 14.51 -9.79 1.90
CA VAL A 201 14.78 -10.99 1.11
C VAL A 201 16.17 -11.55 1.44
N GLY A 202 17.21 -10.74 1.38
CA GLY A 202 18.58 -11.15 1.69
C GLY A 202 18.75 -11.63 3.13
N TYR A 203 18.13 -10.93 4.09
CA TYR A 203 18.13 -11.31 5.50
C TYR A 203 17.50 -12.69 5.70
N SER A 204 16.35 -12.95 5.08
CA SER A 204 15.67 -14.24 5.20
C SER A 204 16.50 -15.41 4.66
N PHE A 205 17.21 -15.21 3.53
CA PHE A 205 18.13 -16.21 2.99
C PHE A 205 19.29 -16.52 3.93
N VAL A 206 20.00 -15.47 4.38
CA VAL A 206 21.18 -15.63 5.24
C VAL A 206 20.79 -16.30 6.56
N LEU A 207 19.67 -15.89 7.14
CA LEU A 207 19.17 -16.48 8.38
C LEU A 207 18.82 -17.96 8.21
N TYR A 208 18.17 -18.32 7.09
CA TYR A 208 17.82 -19.69 6.78
C TYR A 208 19.05 -20.57 6.59
N ARG A 209 20.05 -20.12 5.81
CA ARG A 209 21.31 -20.84 5.61
C ARG A 209 22.02 -21.12 6.93
N ARG A 210 22.18 -20.11 7.79
CA ARG A 210 22.82 -20.28 9.11
C ARG A 210 22.13 -21.35 9.97
N ARG A 211 20.80 -21.44 9.90
CA ARG A 211 20.01 -22.40 10.68
C ARG A 211 20.06 -23.83 10.14
N HIS A 212 20.20 -24.01 8.83
CA HIS A 212 20.13 -25.32 8.17
C HIS A 212 21.49 -25.86 7.66
N GLU A 213 22.54 -25.04 7.65
CA GLU A 213 23.93 -25.50 7.42
C GLU A 213 24.60 -26.07 8.68
N SER A 214 23.98 -25.90 9.85
CA SER A 214 24.54 -26.31 11.15
C SER A 214 24.22 -27.77 11.53
N TYR A 215 23.84 -28.62 10.56
CA TYR A 215 23.53 -30.04 10.73
C TYR A 215 24.29 -30.91 9.72
#